data_AF-A0A352UJL7-F1
#
_entry.id   AF-A0A352UJL7-F1
#
_cell.length_a   1.000
_cell.length_b   1.000
_cell.length_c   1.000
_cell.angle_alpha   90.00
_cell.angle_beta   90.00
_cell.angle_gamma   90.00
#
_symmetry.space_group_name_H-M   'P 1'
#
loop_
_entity.id
_entity.type
_entity.pdbx_description
1 polymer ?
#
loop_
_entity_poly.entity_id
_entity_poly.type
_entity_poly.pdbx_seq_one_letter_code
_entity_poly.pdbx_strand_id
1 'polypeptide(L)' 'MSVNIGIHIPAAFPDTPPDTGQYKDFFQTAESLGFHSLWTEDRIFHSSNFLDSTTLMTWAAAVTG' A
#
# COMPACT_ATOMS: atom_id res chain seq x y z
N MET A 1 26.06 6.33 8.17
CA MET A 1 24.69 6.41 8.73
C MET A 1 23.75 6.33 7.55
N SER A 2 22.92 5.29 7.45
CA SER A 2 21.94 5.11 6.36
C SER A 2 20.56 5.56 6.83
N VAL A 3 19.75 6.12 5.93
CA VAL A 3 18.36 6.52 6.20
C VAL A 3 17.45 5.51 5.52
N ASN A 4 16.49 4.98 6.28
CA ASN A 4 15.47 4.08 5.74
C ASN A 4 14.31 4.93 5.19
N ILE A 5 13.97 4.71 3.91
CA ILE A 5 12.88 5.41 3.24
C ILE A 5 11.73 4.44 3.04
N GLY A 6 10.56 4.76 3.58
CA GLY A 6 9.32 4.04 3.35
C GLY A 6 8.39 4.80 2.40
N ILE A 7 7.38 4.11 1.87
CA ILE A 7 6.36 4.70 1.00
C ILE A 7 4.95 4.36 1.50
N HIS A 8 4.05 5.34 1.38
CA HIS A 8 2.65 5.17 1.75
C HIS A 8 1.86 4.56 0.58
N ILE A 9 1.09 3.52 0.86
CA ILE A 9 0.21 2.85 -0.10
C ILE A 9 -1.01 3.76 -0.33
N PRO A 10 -1.37 4.04 -1.59
CA PRO A 10 -2.66 4.67 -1.90
C PRO A 10 -3.80 3.76 -1.42
N ALA A 11 -4.45 4.11 -0.32
CA ALA A 11 -5.57 3.34 0.24
C ALA A 11 -6.91 4.08 0.14
N ALA A 12 -6.90 5.40 -0.05
CA ALA A 12 -8.09 6.24 -0.23
C ALA A 12 -8.34 6.56 -1.71
N PHE A 13 -9.59 6.44 -2.16
CA PHE A 13 -9.99 6.76 -3.53
C PHE A 13 -11.27 7.59 -3.56
N PRO A 14 -11.38 8.59 -4.45
CA PRO A 14 -12.62 9.32 -4.64
C PRO A 14 -13.67 8.44 -5.34
N ASP A 15 -13.25 7.64 -6.32
CA ASP A 15 -14.11 6.85 -7.19
C ASP A 15 -13.80 5.34 -7.05
N THR A 16 -13.46 4.68 -8.17
CA THR A 16 -13.12 3.26 -8.21
C THR A 16 -11.68 3.04 -7.76
N PRO A 17 -11.42 2.07 -6.86
CA PRO A 17 -10.06 1.71 -6.48
C PRO A 17 -9.29 1.12 -7.67
N PRO A 18 -7.94 1.20 -7.67
CA PRO A 18 -7.10 0.51 -8.64
C PRO A 18 -7.40 -0.99 -8.68
N ASP A 19 -7.22 -1.60 -9.84
CA ASP A 19 -7.39 -3.04 -9.98
C ASP A 19 -6.32 -3.82 -9.20
N THR A 20 -6.54 -5.13 -9.08
CA THR A 20 -5.64 -5.94 -8.26
C THR A 20 -4.23 -6.04 -8.84
N GLY A 21 -4.08 -6.00 -10.16
CA GLY A 21 -2.80 -6.02 -10.84
C GLY A 21 -2.00 -4.74 -10.56
N GLN A 22 -2.65 -3.58 -10.60
CA GLN A 22 -2.00 -2.29 -10.34
C GLN A 22 -1.39 -2.19 -8.95
N TYR A 23 -2.06 -2.73 -7.93
CA TYR A 23 -1.50 -2.79 -6.57
C TYR A 23 -0.33 -3.76 -6.45
N LYS A 24 -0.45 -4.94 -7.07
CA LYS A 24 0.66 -5.89 -7.12
C LYS A 24 1.89 -5.25 -7.77
N ASP A 25 1.70 -4.60 -8.91
CA ASP A 25 2.77 -3.91 -9.62
C ASP A 25 3.35 -2.79 -8.76
N PHE A 26 2.52 -2.03 -8.04
CA PHE A 26 2.98 -1.02 -7.09
C PHE A 26 3.88 -1.60 -5.99
N PHE A 27 3.44 -2.68 -5.32
CA PHE A 27 4.20 -3.31 -4.23
C PHE A 27 5.55 -3.85 -4.73
N GLN A 28 5.54 -4.57 -5.85
CA GLN A 28 6.75 -5.15 -6.44
C GLN A 28 7.69 -4.07 -6.97
N THR A 29 7.15 -2.98 -7.51
CA THR A 29 7.96 -1.83 -7.93
C THR A 29 8.61 -1.15 -6.73
N ALA A 30 7.88 -0.92 -5.65
CA ALA A 30 8.41 -0.31 -4.43
C ALA A 30 9.58 -1.13 -3.84
N GLU A 31 9.43 -2.46 -3.80
CA GLU A 31 10.50 -3.38 -3.39
C GLU A 31 11.71 -3.30 -4.33
N SER A 32 11.48 -3.34 -5.65
CA SER A 32 12.57 -3.27 -6.65
C SER A 32 13.36 -1.95 -6.61
N LEU A 33 12.72 -0.86 -6.18
CA LEU A 33 13.34 0.46 -6.00
C LEU A 33 14.10 0.58 -4.67
N GLY A 34 14.03 -0.43 -3.79
CA GLY A 34 14.73 -0.46 -2.51
C GLY A 34 14.04 0.35 -1.41
N PHE A 35 12.73 0.59 -1.50
CA PHE A 35 12.00 1.14 -0.37
C PHE A 35 12.05 0.15 0.81
N HIS A 36 12.36 0.68 1.99
CA HIS A 36 12.55 -0.12 3.18
C HIS A 36 11.22 -0.66 3.75
N SER A 37 10.12 0.09 3.59
CA SER A 37 8.83 -0.34 4.11
C SER A 37 7.65 0.29 3.39
N LEU A 38 6.55 -0.45 3.37
CA LEU A 38 5.23 0.02 2.95
C LEU A 38 4.42 0.43 4.18
N TRP A 39 3.64 1.51 4.06
CA TRP A 39 2.79 2.03 5.13
C TRP A 39 1.38 2.26 4.62
N THR A 40 0.40 2.01 5.47
CA THR A 40 -1.00 2.43 5.25
C THR A 40 -1.51 3.04 6.55
N GLU A 41 -2.58 3.81 6.46
CA GLU A 41 -3.31 4.34 7.60
C GLU A 41 -4.66 3.62 7.76
N ASP A 42 -5.28 3.79 8.93
CA ASP A 42 -6.67 3.42 9.15
C ASP A 42 -7.53 4.67 9.18
N ARG A 43 -8.62 4.66 8.41
CA ARG A 43 -9.63 5.71 8.46
C ARG A 43 -10.88 5.20 9.15
N ILE A 44 -10.94 5.44 10.47
CA ILE A 44 -12.04 5.00 11.35
C ILE A 44 -13.25 5.94 11.25
N PHE A 45 -13.03 7.23 10.97
CA PHE A 45 -14.08 8.25 10.92
C PHE A 45 -14.31 8.75 9.49
N HIS A 46 -15.58 9.02 9.17
CA HIS A 46 -16.12 9.44 7.87
C HIS A 46 -16.04 8.33 6.80
N SER A 47 -17.15 8.12 6.07
CA SER A 47 -17.23 7.17 4.96
C SER A 47 -16.40 7.67 3.78
N SER A 48 -15.16 7.23 3.70
CA SER A 48 -14.31 7.37 2.51
C SER A 48 -14.18 5.99 1.89
N ASN A 49 -14.13 5.88 0.56
CA ASN A 49 -13.73 4.63 -0.09
C ASN A 49 -12.27 4.39 0.26
N PHE A 50 -12.05 3.61 1.32
CA PHE A 50 -10.75 3.36 1.91
C PHE A 50 -10.57 1.85 2.05
N LEU A 51 -9.44 1.33 1.56
CA LEU A 51 -9.14 -0.09 1.67
C LEU A 51 -8.78 -0.46 3.11
N ASP A 52 -9.30 -1.59 3.58
CA ASP A 52 -8.94 -2.13 4.89
C ASP A 52 -7.43 -2.35 5.00
N SER A 53 -6.81 -1.73 6.00
CA SER A 53 -5.35 -1.71 6.17
C SER A 53 -4.76 -3.10 6.35
N THR A 54 -5.42 -3.94 7.14
CA THR A 54 -4.94 -5.28 7.48
C THR A 54 -4.97 -6.18 6.25
N THR A 55 -6.06 -6.11 5.48
CA THR A 55 -6.19 -6.82 4.20
C THR A 55 -5.15 -6.34 3.20
N LEU A 56 -4.97 -5.02 3.07
CA LEU A 56 -4.01 -4.44 2.14
C LEU A 56 -2.57 -4.84 2.47
N MET A 57 -2.19 -4.79 3.74
CA MET A 57 -0.85 -5.19 4.20
C MET A 57 -0.62 -6.70 4.10
N THR A 58 -1.64 -7.51 4.40
CA THR A 58 -1.57 -8.97 4.21
C THR A 58 -1.32 -9.32 2.76
N TRP A 59 -1.98 -8.63 1.84
CA TRP A 59 -1.80 -8.86 0.42
C TRP A 59 -0.44 -8.37 -0.08
N ALA A 60 0.01 -7.17 0.32
CA ALA A 60 1.35 -6.68 0.00
C ALA A 60 2.41 -7.72 0.40
N ALA A 61 2.35 -8.21 1.65
CA ALA A 61 3.25 -9.23 2.16
C ALA A 61 3.18 -10.57 1.39
N ALA A 62 2.05 -10.90 0.76
CA ALA A 62 1.89 -12.11 -0.01
C ALA A 62 2.49 -12.03 -1.43
N VAL A 63 2.79 -10.83 -1.94
CA VAL A 63 3.28 -10.61 -3.32
C VAL A 63 4.66 -9.98 -3.42
N THR A 64 5.27 -9.62 -2.29
CA THR A 64 6.66 -9.15 -2.12
C THR A 64 7.51 -10.24 -1.44
N GLY A 65 8.85 -10.23 -1.59
CA GLY A 65 9.73 -11.37 -1.28
C GLY A 65 11.03 -11.04 -0.56
#